data_AF-A0A2V7J2W8-F1
#
_entry.id   AF-A0A2V7J2W8-F1
#
_cell.length_a   1.000
_cell.length_b   1.000
_cell.length_c   1.000
_cell.angle_alpha   90.00
_cell.angle_beta   90.00
_cell.angle_gamma   90.00
#
_symmetry.space_group_name_H-M   'P 1'
#
loop_
_entity.id
_entity.type
_entity.pdbx_description
1 polymer ?
#
loop_
_entity_poly.entity_id
_entity_poly.type
_entity_poly.pdbx_seq_one_letter_code
_entity_poly.pdbx_strand_id
1 'polypeptide(L)'
;MSKRELSDVPAAAPEAVVDAASIVSLAGKVVLVTGASSGIGRAMAIACAEAGADVAISYNTNERGAADVANAIQAAGRRSHITRVNAADPDDVQRLARDVAAAFGRVDAWINNAGADILTGRIKTASRLEKLDLLLAVDLRGTMLASWAAVDLMQHVLGPRALERNEGRIRAAVRGGEGRDLLVQPGTRALRGAADPRERARPRLDRDGLREWARSRREAADHRSHPPRSVGHPGGRRARCRVPRLGRGWVRHRPDVVDQRRERGLVPPQGDRMAAKEPTYSDADIEAKLKDFPGWWYEDGWIRRTYKTDGWPTTLMLVNAIGYIAEAAYHHPDLSVTWGRVIVKLQNHAAGGITDKDFELARKIEESVLWRPKGGALEGTPNKFVRSGDPR
;
A
#
# COMPACT_ATOMS: atom_id res chain seq x y z
N MET A 1 29.09 -5.19 59.93
CA MET A 1 29.43 -4.28 58.81
C MET A 1 28.94 -4.95 57.52
N SER A 2 27.63 -4.95 57.24
CA SER A 2 26.77 -3.93 56.59
C SER A 2 26.92 -3.88 55.06
N LYS A 3 25.80 -4.25 54.41
CA LYS A 3 25.39 -3.99 53.03
C LYS A 3 25.68 -2.54 52.63
N ARG A 4 26.34 -2.34 51.49
CA ARG A 4 26.30 -1.12 50.66
C ARG A 4 25.82 -1.55 49.27
N GLU A 5 24.53 -1.38 49.01
CA GLU A 5 23.98 -0.27 48.18
C GLU A 5 24.17 -0.52 46.68
N LEU A 6 23.37 -1.47 46.16
CA LEU A 6 22.85 -1.43 44.79
C LEU A 6 21.36 -1.10 44.92
N SER A 7 21.02 0.17 45.11
CA SER A 7 19.61 0.61 45.22
C SER A 7 19.23 1.79 44.33
N ASP A 8 20.06 2.20 43.36
CA ASP A 8 19.73 3.34 42.50
C ASP A 8 19.92 3.07 41.00
N VAL A 9 19.37 1.95 40.51
CA VAL A 9 18.94 1.91 39.10
C VAL A 9 17.46 2.27 39.09
N PRO A 10 17.05 3.43 38.55
CA PRO A 10 15.63 3.74 38.43
C PRO A 10 15.00 2.61 37.61
N ALA A 11 14.02 1.93 38.23
CA ALA A 11 13.22 0.94 37.53
C ALA A 11 12.73 1.58 36.23
N ALA A 12 13.04 0.96 35.10
CA ALA A 12 12.52 1.39 33.80
C ALA A 12 11.01 1.58 33.96
N ALA A 13 10.53 2.77 33.61
CA ALA A 13 9.10 3.06 33.64
C ALA A 13 8.36 1.90 32.95
N PRO A 14 7.26 1.38 33.53
CA PRO A 14 6.56 0.27 32.93
C PRO A 14 6.22 0.64 31.48
N GLU A 15 6.69 -0.17 30.53
CA GLU A 15 6.33 0.00 29.12
C GLU A 15 4.80 0.04 29.06
N ALA A 16 4.27 1.18 28.61
CA ALA A 16 2.85 1.40 28.56
C ALA A 16 2.22 0.27 27.73
N VAL A 17 1.34 -0.50 28.36
CA VAL A 17 0.51 -1.48 27.67
C VAL A 17 -0.33 -0.71 26.65
N VAL A 18 0.09 -0.76 25.39
CA VAL A 18 -0.65 -0.15 24.28
C VAL A 18 -1.93 -0.96 24.06
N ASP A 19 -3.06 -0.36 24.44
CA ASP A 19 -4.38 -0.88 24.12
C ASP A 19 -4.52 -1.02 22.59
N ALA A 20 -5.06 -2.13 22.09
CA ALA A 20 -5.31 -2.31 20.66
C ALA A 20 -6.21 -1.21 20.08
N ALA A 21 -7.08 -0.59 20.89
CA ALA A 21 -7.84 0.59 20.48
C ALA A 21 -6.96 1.85 20.33
N SER A 22 -5.87 1.96 21.10
CA SER A 22 -4.89 3.05 20.99
C SER A 22 -4.03 2.95 19.72
N ILE A 23 -3.90 1.75 19.13
CA ILE A 23 -3.19 1.51 17.86
C ILE A 23 -4.01 2.00 16.64
N VAL A 24 -5.34 2.17 16.78
CA VAL A 24 -6.25 2.54 15.68
C VAL A 24 -6.64 4.03 15.70
N SER A 25 -6.38 4.75 16.78
CA SER A 25 -6.77 6.16 16.88
C SER A 25 -5.88 7.08 16.06
N LEU A 26 -6.51 7.97 15.27
CA LEU A 26 -5.88 9.09 14.58
C LEU A 26 -6.25 10.43 15.23
N ALA A 27 -6.68 10.42 16.49
CA ALA A 27 -7.06 11.61 17.23
C ALA A 27 -5.93 12.65 17.22
N GLY A 28 -6.26 13.90 16.87
CA GLY A 28 -5.31 15.01 16.81
C GLY A 28 -4.33 14.96 15.64
N LYS A 29 -4.51 14.04 14.69
CA LYS A 29 -3.72 13.95 13.46
C LYS A 29 -4.41 14.67 12.31
N VAL A 30 -3.63 15.16 11.36
CA VAL A 30 -4.11 15.70 10.09
C VAL A 30 -3.73 14.76 8.96
N VAL A 31 -4.72 14.26 8.22
CA VAL A 31 -4.50 13.34 7.10
C VAL A 31 -4.92 14.01 5.79
N LEU A 32 -4.07 13.99 4.77
CA LEU A 32 -4.42 14.40 3.42
C LEU A 32 -4.65 13.20 2.52
N VAL A 33 -5.80 13.12 1.85
CA VAL A 33 -6.10 12.11 0.82
C VAL A 33 -6.29 12.77 -0.54
N THR A 34 -5.40 12.46 -1.48
CA THR A 34 -5.53 12.92 -2.87
C THR A 34 -6.59 12.14 -3.65
N GLY A 35 -7.33 12.79 -4.54
CA GLY A 35 -8.35 12.12 -5.37
C GLY A 35 -9.49 11.50 -4.56
N ALA A 36 -9.91 12.12 -3.46
CA ALA A 36 -10.85 11.54 -2.51
C ALA A 36 -12.33 11.80 -2.80
N SER A 37 -12.66 12.44 -3.93
CA SER A 37 -14.06 12.76 -4.29
C SER A 37 -14.97 11.54 -4.53
N SER A 38 -14.42 10.32 -4.63
CA SER A 38 -15.18 9.08 -4.82
C SER A 38 -14.35 7.84 -4.48
N GLY A 39 -14.97 6.66 -4.58
CA GLY A 39 -14.28 5.37 -4.55
C GLY A 39 -13.44 5.13 -3.30
N ILE A 40 -12.21 4.64 -3.50
CA ILE A 40 -11.27 4.28 -2.43
C ILE A 40 -10.86 5.51 -1.63
N GLY A 41 -10.49 6.61 -2.30
CA GLY A 41 -10.09 7.84 -1.60
C GLY A 41 -11.18 8.39 -0.69
N ARG A 42 -12.45 8.36 -1.12
CA ARG A 42 -13.60 8.73 -0.26
C ARG A 42 -13.67 7.85 0.99
N ALA A 43 -13.59 6.54 0.82
CA ALA A 43 -13.68 5.60 1.93
C ALA A 43 -12.53 5.80 2.93
N MET A 44 -11.31 6.04 2.44
CA MET A 44 -10.14 6.34 3.27
C MET A 44 -10.32 7.65 4.05
N ALA A 45 -10.79 8.71 3.40
CA ALA A 45 -10.99 10.01 4.04
C ALA A 45 -12.02 9.92 5.19
N ILE A 46 -13.15 9.25 4.95
CA ILE A 46 -14.18 9.05 5.97
C ILE A 46 -13.66 8.16 7.11
N ALA A 47 -13.00 7.04 6.81
CA ALA A 47 -12.44 6.17 7.84
C ALA A 47 -11.38 6.88 8.70
N CYS A 48 -10.56 7.76 8.11
CA CYS A 48 -9.60 8.56 8.88
C CYS A 48 -10.32 9.54 9.83
N ALA A 49 -11.42 10.15 9.37
CA ALA A 49 -12.23 11.05 10.20
C ALA A 49 -12.92 10.30 11.35
N GLU A 50 -13.50 9.12 11.08
CA GLU A 50 -14.09 8.23 12.09
C GLU A 50 -13.05 7.78 13.12
N ALA A 51 -11.80 7.56 12.71
CA ALA A 51 -10.67 7.28 13.60
C ALA A 51 -10.17 8.51 14.38
N GLY A 52 -10.70 9.71 14.12
CA GLY A 52 -10.44 10.92 14.90
C GLY A 52 -9.54 11.97 14.23
N ALA A 53 -9.13 11.78 12.97
CA ALA A 53 -8.29 12.74 12.26
C ALA A 53 -9.08 13.94 11.72
N ASP A 54 -8.45 15.10 11.68
CA ASP A 54 -8.82 16.15 10.73
C ASP A 54 -8.36 15.73 9.33
N VAL A 55 -9.17 15.99 8.30
CA VAL A 55 -8.92 15.42 6.97
C VAL A 55 -8.94 16.49 5.87
N ALA A 56 -7.82 16.64 5.18
CA ALA A 56 -7.77 17.36 3.91
C ALA A 56 -8.06 16.39 2.76
N ILE A 57 -8.75 16.86 1.73
CA ILE A 57 -8.99 16.07 0.51
C ILE A 57 -8.68 16.88 -0.74
N SER A 58 -8.25 16.18 -1.79
CA SER A 58 -8.20 16.76 -3.13
C SER A 58 -9.12 16.06 -4.12
N TYR A 59 -9.52 16.80 -5.16
CA TYR A 59 -10.29 16.28 -6.29
C TYR A 59 -9.87 16.97 -7.59
N ASN A 60 -10.16 16.36 -8.73
CA ASN A 60 -9.90 17.00 -10.03
C ASN A 60 -11.19 17.57 -10.66
N THR A 61 -12.16 16.70 -10.95
CA THR A 61 -13.38 17.07 -11.70
C THR A 61 -14.69 16.87 -10.93
N ASN A 62 -14.74 15.95 -9.95
CA ASN A 62 -15.96 15.63 -9.20
C ASN A 62 -16.13 16.50 -7.94
N GLU A 63 -16.46 17.78 -8.13
CA GLU A 63 -16.63 18.76 -7.05
C GLU A 63 -17.74 18.37 -6.07
N ARG A 64 -18.90 17.95 -6.59
CA ARG A 64 -20.02 17.50 -5.76
C ARG A 64 -19.63 16.34 -4.84
N GLY A 65 -18.94 15.33 -5.38
CA GLY A 65 -18.45 14.21 -4.58
C GLY A 65 -17.44 14.64 -3.52
N ALA A 66 -16.59 15.63 -3.81
CA ALA A 66 -15.69 16.19 -2.79
C ALA A 66 -16.46 16.91 -1.67
N ALA A 67 -17.48 17.70 -2.01
CA ALA A 67 -18.35 18.35 -1.03
C ALA A 67 -19.09 17.33 -0.14
N ASP A 68 -19.62 16.26 -0.72
CA ASP A 68 -20.27 15.18 0.02
C ASP A 68 -19.32 14.49 1.02
N VAL A 69 -18.04 14.33 0.66
CA VAL A 69 -17.03 13.77 1.55
C VAL A 69 -16.68 14.72 2.68
N ALA A 70 -16.51 16.02 2.38
CA ALA A 70 -16.25 17.02 3.42
C ALA A 70 -17.39 17.12 4.43
N ASN A 71 -18.65 17.07 3.96
CA ASN A 71 -19.82 17.04 4.83
C ASN A 71 -19.82 15.79 5.73
N ALA A 72 -19.42 14.62 5.21
CA ALA A 72 -19.32 13.40 6.01
C ALA A 72 -18.21 13.50 7.08
N ILE A 73 -17.06 14.08 6.73
CA ILE A 73 -15.95 14.33 7.69
C ILE A 73 -16.42 15.27 8.81
N GLN A 74 -17.12 16.35 8.45
CA GLN A 74 -17.68 17.31 9.41
C GLN A 74 -18.76 16.68 10.30
N ALA A 75 -19.60 15.80 9.73
CA ALA A 75 -20.60 15.04 10.51
C ALA A 75 -19.95 14.08 11.53
N ALA A 76 -18.72 13.61 11.28
CA ALA A 76 -17.92 12.86 12.24
C ALA A 76 -17.22 13.74 13.31
N GLY A 77 -17.52 15.05 13.31
CA GLY A 77 -16.97 16.02 14.27
C GLY A 77 -15.52 16.43 13.97
N ARG A 78 -15.05 16.28 12.73
CA ARG A 78 -13.68 16.58 12.31
C ARG A 78 -13.63 17.74 11.33
N ARG A 79 -12.51 18.46 11.30
CA ARG A 79 -12.29 19.54 10.32
C ARG A 79 -12.01 18.94 8.95
N SER A 80 -12.53 19.58 7.92
CA SER A 80 -12.29 19.20 6.52
C SER A 80 -11.86 20.40 5.69
N HIS A 81 -10.90 20.19 4.78
CA HIS A 81 -10.51 21.16 3.76
C HIS A 81 -10.47 20.50 2.39
N ILE A 82 -10.92 21.20 1.35
CA ILE A 82 -10.97 20.68 -0.02
C ILE A 82 -10.10 21.56 -0.92
N THR A 83 -9.23 20.94 -1.72
CA THR A 83 -8.49 21.63 -2.78
C THR A 83 -8.71 20.94 -4.13
N ARG A 84 -9.01 21.71 -5.17
CA ARG A 84 -9.02 21.20 -6.55
C ARG A 84 -7.59 21.07 -7.07
N VAL A 85 -7.23 19.89 -7.57
CA VAL A 85 -5.87 19.52 -7.97
C VAL A 85 -5.90 18.64 -9.23
N ASN A 86 -5.21 19.09 -10.27
CA ASN A 86 -4.72 18.24 -11.33
C ASN A 86 -3.37 17.66 -10.92
N ALA A 87 -3.32 16.36 -10.60
CA ALA A 87 -2.08 15.72 -10.12
C ALA A 87 -0.92 15.71 -11.13
N ALA A 88 -1.20 15.92 -12.43
CA ALA A 88 -0.15 16.06 -13.44
C ALA A 88 0.53 17.45 -13.43
N ASP A 89 -0.06 18.42 -12.75
CA ASP A 89 0.40 19.81 -12.69
C ASP A 89 1.20 20.06 -11.39
N PRO A 90 2.50 20.37 -11.46
CA PRO A 90 3.32 20.66 -10.29
C PRO A 90 2.80 21.84 -9.45
N ASP A 91 2.23 22.86 -10.07
CA ASP A 91 1.79 24.07 -9.37
C ASP A 91 0.54 23.79 -8.54
N ASP A 92 -0.34 22.93 -9.06
CA ASP A 92 -1.50 22.41 -8.34
C ASP A 92 -1.09 21.57 -7.11
N VAL A 93 -0.09 20.71 -7.26
CA VAL A 93 0.42 19.89 -6.16
C VAL A 93 1.08 20.75 -5.08
N GLN A 94 1.83 21.78 -5.46
CA GLN A 94 2.43 22.72 -4.52
C GLN A 94 1.36 23.59 -3.83
N ARG A 95 0.32 24.00 -4.56
CA ARG A 95 -0.83 24.69 -3.96
C ARG A 95 -1.54 23.81 -2.93
N LEU A 96 -1.75 22.54 -3.21
CA LEU A 96 -2.33 21.60 -2.25
C LEU A 96 -1.58 21.59 -0.91
N ALA A 97 -0.25 21.52 -0.94
CA ALA A 97 0.55 21.56 0.27
C ALA A 97 0.39 22.88 1.04
N ARG A 98 0.39 24.02 0.34
CA ARG A 98 0.17 25.34 0.95
C ARG A 98 -1.21 25.48 1.58
N ASP A 99 -2.25 25.03 0.88
CA ASP A 99 -3.63 25.12 1.34
C ASP A 99 -3.84 24.26 2.61
N VAL A 100 -3.27 23.06 2.65
CA VAL A 100 -3.29 22.19 3.84
C VAL A 100 -2.50 22.82 5.00
N ALA A 101 -1.33 23.39 4.72
CA ALA A 101 -0.55 24.11 5.72
C ALA A 101 -1.33 25.29 6.30
N ALA A 102 -2.03 26.07 5.47
CA ALA A 102 -2.83 27.19 5.90
C ALA A 102 -4.06 26.76 6.73
N ALA A 103 -4.73 25.67 6.33
CA ALA A 103 -5.94 25.20 6.98
C ALA A 103 -5.68 24.49 8.32
N PHE A 104 -4.59 23.73 8.42
CA PHE A 104 -4.34 22.83 9.56
C PHE A 104 -3.02 23.07 10.28
N GLY A 105 -2.08 23.80 9.67
CA GLY A 105 -0.73 24.04 10.20
C GLY A 105 0.24 22.86 10.07
N ARG A 106 -0.26 21.66 9.71
CA ARG A 106 0.53 20.42 9.63
C ARG A 106 -0.12 19.40 8.70
N VAL A 107 0.64 18.37 8.35
CA VAL A 107 0.13 17.10 7.84
C VAL A 107 0.89 15.97 8.53
N ASP A 108 0.18 15.00 9.08
CA ASP A 108 0.75 13.82 9.75
C ASP A 108 0.82 12.60 8.82
N ALA A 109 -0.12 12.49 7.87
CA ALA A 109 -0.12 11.47 6.85
C ALA A 109 -0.58 12.03 5.51
N TRP A 110 0.12 11.66 4.44
CA TRP A 110 -0.22 12.02 3.06
C TRP A 110 -0.47 10.76 2.25
N ILE A 111 -1.65 10.64 1.66
CA ILE A 111 -2.10 9.47 0.90
C ILE A 111 -2.20 9.84 -0.59
N ASN A 112 -1.25 9.33 -1.36
CA ASN A 112 -1.26 9.38 -2.82
C ASN A 112 -2.25 8.32 -3.35
N ASN A 113 -3.43 8.78 -3.78
CA ASN A 113 -4.53 7.96 -4.28
C ASN A 113 -5.10 8.53 -5.58
N ALA A 114 -4.82 9.78 -5.95
CA ALA A 114 -5.15 10.30 -7.27
C ALA A 114 -4.58 9.38 -8.36
N GLY A 115 -5.40 9.06 -9.36
CA GLY A 115 -5.03 8.17 -10.45
C GLY A 115 -5.75 8.53 -11.75
N ALA A 116 -5.12 8.22 -12.88
CA ALA A 116 -5.66 8.45 -14.20
C ALA A 116 -6.79 7.46 -14.53
N ASP A 117 -7.98 7.99 -14.82
CA ASP A 117 -9.06 7.16 -15.37
C ASP A 117 -8.90 6.99 -16.89
N ILE A 118 -8.31 5.85 -17.28
CA ILE A 118 -8.13 5.45 -18.68
C ILE A 118 -9.18 4.45 -19.17
N LEU A 119 -10.07 3.99 -18.29
CA LEU A 119 -11.07 2.95 -18.56
C LEU A 119 -12.46 3.55 -18.82
N THR A 120 -12.70 4.76 -18.34
CA THR A 120 -13.96 5.47 -18.51
C THR A 120 -13.77 6.89 -19.08
N GLY A 121 -14.87 7.62 -19.23
CA GLY A 121 -14.85 9.00 -19.72
C GLY A 121 -14.25 9.17 -21.12
N ARG A 122 -13.70 10.37 -21.38
CA ARG A 122 -13.13 10.75 -22.69
C ARG A 122 -11.89 9.93 -23.07
N ILE A 123 -11.08 9.54 -22.09
CA ILE A 123 -9.80 8.86 -22.34
C ILE A 123 -9.98 7.37 -22.69
N LYS A 124 -11.14 6.78 -22.39
CA LYS A 124 -11.47 5.39 -22.74
C LYS A 124 -11.19 5.06 -24.21
N THR A 125 -11.51 5.96 -25.13
CA THR A 125 -11.36 5.76 -26.58
C THR A 125 -10.10 6.42 -27.16
N ALA A 126 -9.24 7.01 -26.32
CA ALA A 126 -7.98 7.59 -26.75
C ALA A 126 -6.99 6.52 -27.22
N SER A 127 -5.98 6.95 -27.97
CA SER A 127 -4.89 6.08 -28.40
C SER A 127 -4.13 5.48 -27.22
N ARG A 128 -3.44 4.36 -27.45
CA ARG A 128 -2.59 3.73 -26.43
C ARG A 128 -1.51 4.68 -25.91
N LEU A 129 -0.97 5.53 -26.79
CA LEU A 129 0.07 6.49 -26.43
C LEU A 129 -0.50 7.59 -25.52
N GLU A 130 -1.65 8.17 -25.85
CA GLU A 130 -2.30 9.18 -25.00
C GLU A 130 -2.68 8.62 -23.63
N LYS A 131 -3.13 7.35 -23.56
CA LYS A 131 -3.38 6.68 -22.28
C LYS A 131 -2.10 6.50 -21.48
N LEU A 132 -1.01 6.07 -22.12
CA LEU A 132 0.29 5.92 -21.47
C LEU A 132 0.82 7.25 -20.96
N ASP A 133 0.74 8.31 -21.76
CA ASP A 133 1.17 9.65 -21.38
C ASP A 133 0.41 10.15 -20.15
N LEU A 134 -0.90 9.92 -20.09
CA LEU A 134 -1.72 10.29 -18.94
C LEU A 134 -1.34 9.48 -17.68
N LEU A 135 -1.15 8.16 -17.82
CA LEU A 135 -0.70 7.30 -16.71
C LEU A 135 0.67 7.76 -16.17
N LEU A 136 1.62 8.06 -17.06
CA LEU A 136 2.94 8.55 -16.66
C LEU A 136 2.86 9.93 -16.00
N ALA A 137 2.01 10.82 -16.51
CA ALA A 137 1.86 12.17 -15.97
C ALA A 137 1.19 12.18 -14.59
N VAL A 138 0.15 11.37 -14.39
CA VAL A 138 -0.65 11.36 -13.15
C VAL A 138 -0.09 10.35 -12.15
N ASP A 139 -0.03 9.06 -12.52
CA ASP A 139 0.21 7.97 -11.58
C ASP A 139 1.68 7.86 -11.18
N LEU A 140 2.59 8.20 -12.10
CA LEU A 140 4.04 8.22 -11.80
C LEU A 140 4.52 9.61 -11.40
N ARG A 141 4.53 10.56 -12.33
CA ARG A 141 5.09 11.90 -12.09
C ARG A 141 4.30 12.65 -11.02
N GLY A 142 2.98 12.64 -11.08
CA GLY A 142 2.12 13.28 -10.07
C GLY A 142 2.35 12.72 -8.67
N THR A 143 2.43 11.39 -8.53
CA THR A 143 2.75 10.74 -7.25
C THR A 143 4.13 11.16 -6.71
N MET A 144 5.15 11.27 -7.57
CA MET A 144 6.47 11.72 -7.15
C MET A 144 6.45 13.18 -6.66
N LEU A 145 5.80 14.08 -7.42
CA LEU A 145 5.66 15.48 -7.04
C LEU A 145 4.91 15.65 -5.72
N ALA A 146 3.82 14.90 -5.53
CA ALA A 146 3.04 14.92 -4.30
C ALA A 146 3.85 14.41 -3.12
N SER A 147 4.68 13.38 -3.33
CA SER A 147 5.55 12.85 -2.28
C SER A 147 6.63 13.86 -1.86
N TRP A 148 7.22 14.60 -2.81
CA TRP A 148 8.18 15.65 -2.48
C TRP A 148 7.52 16.81 -1.72
N ALA A 149 6.36 17.28 -2.19
CA ALA A 149 5.60 18.32 -1.50
C ALA A 149 5.17 17.88 -0.08
N ALA A 150 4.81 16.61 0.11
CA ALA A 150 4.51 16.05 1.41
C ALA A 150 5.73 16.07 2.33
N VAL A 151 6.90 15.64 1.83
CA VAL A 151 8.14 15.66 2.59
C VAL A 151 8.49 17.08 3.03
N ASP A 152 8.45 18.05 2.11
CA ASP A 152 8.76 19.46 2.42
C ASP A 152 7.81 20.03 3.48
N LEU A 153 6.51 19.73 3.41
CA LEU A 153 5.55 20.15 4.41
C LEU A 153 5.75 19.46 5.77
N MET A 154 6.09 18.16 5.76
CA MET A 154 6.33 17.37 6.97
C MET A 154 7.67 17.68 7.64
N GLN A 155 8.65 18.22 6.90
CA GLN A 155 9.96 18.59 7.44
C GLN A 155 9.85 19.58 8.62
N HIS A 156 8.87 20.50 8.58
CA HIS A 156 8.62 21.43 9.68
C HIS A 156 8.04 20.76 10.93
N VAL A 157 7.42 19.57 10.80
CA VAL A 157 6.80 18.82 11.91
C VAL A 157 7.75 17.77 12.50
N LEU A 158 8.63 17.19 11.68
CA LEU A 158 9.50 16.07 12.06
C LEU A 158 10.85 16.50 12.68
N GLY A 159 11.27 17.74 12.47
CA GLY A 159 12.57 18.27 12.90
C GLY A 159 13.74 17.71 12.07
N PRO A 160 14.93 18.37 12.08
CA PRO A 160 16.04 18.04 11.19
C PRO A 160 16.53 16.58 11.29
N ARG A 161 16.48 16.00 12.50
CA ARG A 161 17.00 14.65 12.80
C ARG A 161 16.14 13.50 12.24
N ALA A 162 14.84 13.71 12.06
CA ALA A 162 13.96 12.70 11.49
C ALA A 162 14.11 12.63 9.96
N LEU A 163 14.34 13.79 9.32
CA LEU A 163 14.69 13.85 7.90
C LEU A 163 16.04 13.18 7.63
N GLU A 164 17.06 13.46 8.45
CA GLU A 164 18.39 12.84 8.30
C GLU A 164 18.34 11.32 8.45
N ARG A 165 17.44 10.82 9.31
CA ARG A 165 17.19 9.38 9.50
C ARG A 165 16.44 8.77 8.31
N ASN A 166 15.45 9.46 7.75
CA ASN A 166 14.73 9.01 6.55
C ASN A 166 15.61 9.10 5.30
N GLU A 167 16.33 10.20 5.08
CA GLU A 167 17.31 10.34 4.00
C GLU A 167 18.44 9.33 4.15
N GLY A 168 18.94 9.10 5.37
CA GLY A 168 19.94 8.06 5.65
C GLY A 168 19.43 6.67 5.28
N ARG A 169 18.16 6.36 5.58
CA ARG A 169 17.49 5.11 5.19
C ARG A 169 17.26 4.99 3.69
N ILE A 170 16.81 6.06 3.02
CA ILE A 170 16.63 6.09 1.57
C ILE A 170 17.99 5.95 0.86
N ARG A 171 19.02 6.69 1.31
CA ARG A 171 20.39 6.59 0.77
C ARG A 171 21.01 5.22 1.04
N ALA A 172 20.73 4.59 2.19
CA ALA A 172 21.14 3.23 2.48
C ALA A 172 20.44 2.21 1.58
N ALA A 173 19.13 2.36 1.35
CA ALA A 173 18.35 1.52 0.44
C ALA A 173 18.77 1.67 -1.03
N VAL A 174 19.28 2.84 -1.42
CA VAL A 174 19.79 3.10 -2.78
C VAL A 174 21.26 2.66 -2.95
N ARG A 175 22.07 2.62 -1.88
CA ARG A 175 23.50 2.25 -1.93
C ARG A 175 23.77 0.79 -1.60
N GLY A 176 23.00 0.18 -0.73
CA GLY A 176 23.01 -1.26 -0.50
C GLY A 176 22.02 -1.89 -1.44
N GLY A 177 22.48 -2.67 -2.41
CA GLY A 177 21.63 -3.54 -3.25
C GLY A 177 20.96 -4.66 -2.46
N GLU A 178 20.60 -4.42 -1.20
CA GLU A 178 19.82 -5.28 -0.33
C GLU A 178 18.60 -4.49 0.11
N GLY A 179 17.49 -4.72 -0.58
CA GLY A 179 16.19 -4.14 -0.24
C GLY A 179 15.72 -4.67 1.12
N ARG A 180 15.96 -3.90 2.18
CA ARG A 180 15.26 -4.02 3.45
C ARG A 180 14.71 -2.64 3.82
N ASP A 181 13.40 -2.61 4.05
CA ASP A 181 12.59 -1.51 4.58
C ASP A 181 12.70 -0.15 3.87
N LEU A 182 12.18 -0.11 2.63
CA LEU A 182 11.59 1.11 2.09
C LEU A 182 10.28 0.76 1.37
N LEU A 183 9.16 0.79 2.08
CA LEU A 183 7.83 0.79 1.48
C LEU A 183 7.49 2.22 1.02
N VAL A 184 8.08 2.67 -0.09
CA VAL A 184 7.41 3.64 -0.97
C VAL A 184 6.81 2.80 -2.09
N GLN A 185 5.59 2.30 -1.89
CA GLN A 185 4.87 1.62 -2.96
C GLN A 185 4.20 2.64 -3.89
N PRO A 186 4.49 2.60 -5.21
CA PRO A 186 3.53 3.02 -6.22
C PRO A 186 2.53 1.87 -6.38
N GLY A 187 1.27 2.07 -5.98
CA GLY A 187 0.22 1.07 -6.22
C GLY A 187 -0.83 0.97 -5.12
N THR A 188 -2.04 1.45 -5.43
CA THR A 188 -3.34 0.96 -4.95
C THR A 188 -3.34 0.07 -3.70
N ARG A 189 -3.29 0.68 -2.51
CA ARG A 189 -3.78 0.05 -1.27
C ARG A 189 -5.30 0.17 -1.25
N ALA A 190 -5.98 -0.83 -1.80
CA ALA A 190 -7.43 -0.96 -1.69
C ALA A 190 -7.83 -1.26 -0.25
N LEU A 191 -8.03 -0.21 0.55
CA LEU A 191 -8.84 -0.27 1.76
C LEU A 191 -10.31 -0.47 1.32
N ARG A 192 -10.80 -1.71 1.40
CA ARG A 192 -12.24 -2.01 1.48
C ARG A 192 -12.55 -2.48 2.88
N GLY A 193 -13.23 -1.61 3.61
CA GLY A 193 -13.85 -1.85 4.90
C GLY A 193 -14.92 -0.78 5.14
N ALA A 194 -15.70 -0.44 4.12
CA ALA A 194 -16.96 0.26 4.29
C ALA A 194 -18.02 -0.63 3.62
N ALA A 195 -18.99 -1.09 4.42
CA ALA A 195 -20.15 -1.82 3.96
C ALA A 195 -20.81 -1.08 2.78
N ASP A 196 -21.35 -1.84 1.83
CA ASP A 196 -22.07 -1.30 0.67
C ASP A 196 -23.25 -0.43 1.14
N PRO A 197 -23.28 0.89 0.85
CA PRO A 197 -24.44 1.73 1.15
C PRO A 197 -25.72 1.32 0.38
N ARG A 198 -25.63 0.39 -0.57
CA ARG A 198 -26.79 -0.12 -1.33
C ARG A 198 -27.64 -1.12 -0.55
N GLU A 199 -27.21 -1.59 0.61
CA GLU A 199 -28.00 -2.52 1.43
C GLU A 199 -28.95 -1.84 2.43
N ARG A 200 -28.90 -0.51 2.60
CA ARG A 200 -29.79 0.19 3.56
C ARG A 200 -30.89 1.06 2.97
N ALA A 201 -31.13 1.06 1.65
CA ALA A 201 -32.31 1.71 1.10
C ALA A 201 -32.74 1.09 -0.24
N ARG A 202 -33.57 0.04 -0.19
CA ARG A 202 -34.43 -0.32 -1.32
C ARG A 202 -35.89 -0.16 -0.89
N PRO A 203 -36.65 0.78 -1.48
CA PRO A 203 -38.10 0.66 -1.53
C PRO A 203 -38.42 -0.63 -2.28
N ARG A 204 -39.26 -1.50 -1.70
CA ARG A 204 -39.79 -2.68 -2.39
C ARG A 204 -40.74 -2.19 -3.48
N LEU A 205 -40.22 -1.94 -4.69
CA LEU A 205 -41.04 -1.76 -5.87
C LEU A 205 -41.38 -3.13 -6.46
N ASP A 206 -42.65 -3.34 -6.76
CA ASP A 206 -43.15 -4.55 -7.38
C ASP A 206 -42.76 -4.63 -8.88
N ARG A 207 -43.24 -5.68 -9.53
CA ARG A 207 -42.88 -6.02 -10.92
C ARG A 207 -43.36 -4.98 -11.93
N ASP A 208 -44.32 -4.15 -11.58
CA ASP A 208 -44.86 -3.09 -12.43
C ASP A 208 -44.09 -1.77 -12.23
N GLY A 209 -43.66 -1.47 -10.99
CA GLY A 209 -42.73 -0.37 -10.71
C GLY A 209 -41.37 -0.50 -11.40
N LEU A 210 -40.87 -1.74 -11.60
CA LEU A 210 -39.67 -2.01 -12.39
C LEU A 210 -39.84 -1.73 -13.89
N ARG A 211 -41.07 -1.87 -14.44
CA ARG A 211 -41.36 -1.62 -15.86
C ARG A 211 -41.53 -0.13 -16.17
N GLU A 212 -42.07 0.65 -15.24
CA GLU A 212 -42.14 2.12 -15.37
C GLU A 212 -40.76 2.77 -15.23
N TRP A 213 -39.95 2.32 -14.27
CA TRP A 213 -38.57 2.79 -14.10
C TRP A 213 -37.69 2.51 -15.34
N ALA A 214 -37.91 1.40 -16.04
CA ALA A 214 -37.20 1.08 -17.27
C ALA A 214 -37.68 1.86 -18.51
N ARG A 215 -38.89 2.44 -18.47
CA ARG A 215 -39.44 3.28 -19.55
C ARG A 215 -38.92 4.72 -19.47
N SER A 216 -38.83 5.30 -18.27
CA SER A 216 -38.33 6.68 -18.08
C SER A 216 -36.87 6.88 -18.53
N ARG A 217 -36.07 5.81 -18.62
CA ARG A 217 -34.69 5.85 -19.15
C ARG A 217 -34.58 5.77 -20.66
N ARG A 218 -35.62 5.33 -21.39
CA ARG A 218 -35.60 5.28 -22.87
C ARG A 218 -36.04 6.59 -23.50
N GLU A 219 -36.79 7.42 -22.79
CA GLU A 219 -37.26 8.73 -23.28
C GLU A 219 -36.23 9.86 -23.10
N ALA A 220 -35.19 9.66 -22.28
CA ALA A 220 -34.09 10.64 -22.12
C ALA A 220 -33.01 10.55 -23.22
N ALA A 221 -33.21 9.73 -24.25
CA ALA A 221 -32.26 9.48 -25.33
C ALA A 221 -32.88 9.75 -26.71
N ASP A 222 -33.57 10.87 -26.90
CA ASP A 222 -33.87 11.35 -28.26
C ASP A 222 -34.03 12.87 -28.32
N HIS A 223 -32.94 13.58 -28.61
CA HIS A 223 -32.97 14.89 -29.27
C HIS A 223 -31.71 15.07 -30.15
N ARG A 224 -31.94 14.87 -31.46
CA ARG A 224 -31.32 15.42 -32.70
C ARG A 224 -30.67 16.81 -32.54
N SER A 225 -29.72 17.34 -33.32
CA SER A 225 -28.89 16.98 -34.49
C SER A 225 -27.89 18.14 -34.74
N HIS A 226 -26.67 17.88 -35.26
CA HIS A 226 -26.01 18.61 -36.38
C HIS A 226 -24.50 18.25 -36.49
N PRO A 227 -23.95 18.03 -37.72
CA PRO A 227 -22.52 17.75 -37.92
C PRO A 227 -21.71 19.04 -38.16
N PRO A 228 -20.46 19.16 -37.70
CA PRO A 228 -19.62 20.28 -38.11
C PRO A 228 -18.98 20.01 -39.47
N ARG A 229 -19.09 21.03 -40.33
CA ARG A 229 -18.37 21.19 -41.59
C ARG A 229 -16.86 21.33 -41.36
N SER A 230 -16.12 20.82 -42.32
CA SER A 230 -14.68 21.00 -42.53
C SER A 230 -14.22 22.46 -42.53
N VAL A 231 -13.10 22.74 -41.85
CA VAL A 231 -12.21 23.88 -42.15
C VAL A 231 -10.78 23.37 -42.10
N GLY A 232 -10.02 23.61 -43.17
CA GLY A 232 -8.64 23.17 -43.33
C GLY A 232 -7.60 24.19 -42.88
N HIS A 233 -6.46 23.66 -42.41
CA HIS A 233 -5.05 24.13 -42.49
C HIS A 233 -4.67 25.54 -41.98
N PRO A 234 -3.37 25.89 -41.70
CA PRO A 234 -2.10 25.19 -42.00
C PRO A 234 -1.07 25.17 -40.84
N GLY A 235 0.13 24.62 -41.09
CA GLY A 235 1.35 25.18 -40.51
C GLY A 235 2.14 24.29 -39.56
N GLY A 236 2.97 23.42 -40.12
CA GLY A 236 3.99 22.71 -39.38
C GLY A 236 5.07 23.64 -38.82
N ARG A 237 5.51 23.37 -37.59
CA ARG A 237 6.90 23.59 -37.15
C ARG A 237 7.30 22.41 -36.26
N ARG A 238 8.16 21.54 -36.81
CA ARG A 238 8.89 20.53 -36.04
C ARG A 238 9.91 21.26 -35.17
N ALA A 239 9.66 21.38 -33.87
CA ALA A 239 10.70 21.74 -32.91
C ALA A 239 11.60 20.53 -32.70
N ARG A 240 12.82 20.58 -33.25
CA ARG A 240 13.90 19.64 -32.93
C ARG A 240 14.46 20.03 -31.56
N CYS A 241 14.10 19.30 -30.51
CA CYS A 241 14.83 19.40 -29.25
C CYS A 241 16.20 18.71 -29.41
N ARG A 242 17.26 19.52 -29.39
CA ARG A 242 18.65 19.06 -29.26
C ARG A 242 18.83 18.49 -27.84
N VAL A 243 19.22 17.23 -27.75
CA VAL A 243 19.70 16.62 -26.51
C VAL A 243 21.15 17.11 -26.28
N PRO A 244 21.49 17.71 -25.13
CA PRO A 244 22.88 18.01 -24.81
C PRO A 244 23.65 16.71 -24.55
N ARG A 245 24.75 16.50 -25.27
CA ARG A 245 25.74 15.47 -24.95
C ARG A 245 26.46 15.90 -23.66
N LEU A 246 26.17 15.23 -22.54
CA LEU A 246 26.97 15.36 -21.33
C LEU A 246 28.34 14.72 -21.57
N GLY A 247 29.38 15.56 -21.48
CA GLY A 247 30.78 15.18 -21.64
C GLY A 247 31.25 14.24 -20.54
N ARG A 248 32.19 13.37 -20.91
CA ARG A 248 32.93 12.48 -20.01
C ARG A 248 33.98 13.30 -19.24
N GLY A 249 34.16 13.00 -17.95
CA GLY A 249 35.12 13.64 -17.03
C GLY A 249 34.35 14.50 -16.02
N TRP A 250 34.35 14.25 -14.72
CA TRP A 250 35.48 13.98 -13.84
C TRP A 250 35.06 13.07 -12.68
N VAL A 251 35.67 11.88 -12.57
CA VAL A 251 35.71 11.12 -11.31
C VAL A 251 37.11 11.34 -10.74
N ARG A 252 37.23 12.19 -9.72
CA ARG A 252 38.43 12.20 -8.88
C ARG A 252 38.26 11.07 -7.86
N HIS A 253 39.11 10.06 -7.96
CA HIS A 253 39.34 9.07 -6.90
C HIS A 253 39.58 9.79 -5.58
N ARG A 254 38.74 9.53 -4.57
CA ARG A 254 39.14 9.73 -3.17
C ARG A 254 39.63 8.39 -2.64
N PRO A 255 40.85 8.31 -2.07
CA PRO A 255 41.29 7.11 -1.40
C PRO A 255 40.50 6.89 -0.11
N ASP A 256 39.88 5.71 -0.04
CA ASP A 256 39.75 4.82 1.12
C ASP A 256 39.64 5.48 2.50
N VAL A 257 38.40 5.76 2.91
CA VAL A 257 38.06 5.92 4.34
C VAL A 257 37.86 4.53 4.93
N VAL A 258 38.97 3.77 5.01
CA VAL A 258 39.06 2.60 5.86
C VAL A 258 39.66 3.06 7.18
N ASP A 259 38.90 2.81 8.24
CA ASP A 259 39.38 2.61 9.61
C ASP A 259 39.73 3.83 10.47
N GLN A 260 38.69 4.53 10.96
CA GLN A 260 38.75 5.28 12.23
C GLN A 260 37.79 4.70 13.29
N ARG A 261 37.23 3.52 13.05
CA ARG A 261 36.29 2.86 13.97
C ARG A 261 36.98 1.80 14.84
N ARG A 262 38.13 1.23 14.44
CA ARG A 262 38.84 0.24 15.27
C ARG A 262 39.50 0.83 16.53
N GLU A 263 39.85 2.12 16.54
CA GLU A 263 40.56 2.71 17.68
C GLU A 263 39.70 3.02 18.91
N ARG A 264 38.35 2.94 18.82
CA ARG A 264 37.46 3.31 19.93
C ARG A 264 36.87 2.16 20.73
N GLY A 265 37.42 0.94 20.63
CA GLY A 265 37.21 -0.14 21.61
C GLY A 265 35.77 -0.49 22.02
N LEU A 266 34.75 -0.10 21.24
CA LEU A 266 33.33 -0.19 21.60
C LEU A 266 32.55 -1.19 20.72
N VAL A 267 33.26 -2.11 20.06
CA VAL A 267 32.65 -3.23 19.33
C VAL A 267 33.18 -4.51 19.96
N PRO A 268 32.35 -5.35 20.61
CA PRO A 268 32.80 -6.67 21.04
C PRO A 268 33.25 -7.44 19.79
N PRO A 269 34.33 -8.24 19.88
CA PRO A 269 34.82 -8.97 18.71
C PRO A 269 33.72 -9.92 18.23
N GLN A 270 33.07 -9.57 17.12
CA GLN A 270 32.34 -10.54 16.32
C GLN A 270 33.41 -11.45 15.73
N GLY A 271 33.60 -12.60 16.38
CA GLY A 271 34.43 -13.64 15.81
C GLY A 271 33.92 -13.96 14.41
N ASP A 272 34.85 -14.06 13.47
CA ASP A 272 34.64 -14.66 12.16
C ASP A 272 34.21 -16.13 12.35
N ARG A 273 32.94 -16.33 12.66
CA ARG A 273 32.23 -17.55 12.30
C ARG A 273 31.49 -17.19 11.03
N MET A 274 32.09 -17.51 9.88
CA MET A 274 31.28 -17.79 8.70
C MET A 274 30.31 -18.89 9.13
N ALA A 275 29.07 -18.53 9.49
CA ALA A 275 28.04 -19.50 9.79
C ALA A 275 27.95 -20.40 8.56
N ALA A 276 28.21 -21.69 8.73
CA ALA A 276 28.06 -22.65 7.65
C ALA A 276 26.66 -22.46 7.05
N LYS A 277 26.58 -22.28 5.74
CA LYS A 277 25.32 -22.06 5.05
C LYS A 277 24.41 -23.25 5.38
N GLU A 278 23.20 -22.95 5.86
CA GLU A 278 22.24 -23.97 6.27
C GLU A 278 22.04 -24.98 5.11
N PRO A 279 22.07 -26.30 5.38
CA PRO A 279 21.94 -27.30 4.32
C PRO A 279 20.62 -27.15 3.57
N THR A 280 20.68 -27.18 2.25
CA THR A 280 19.51 -27.13 1.37
C THR A 280 19.20 -28.50 0.79
N TYR A 281 17.91 -28.76 0.55
CA TYR A 281 17.45 -30.00 -0.06
C TYR A 281 17.71 -30.06 -1.57
N SER A 282 17.94 -31.28 -2.09
CA SER A 282 17.90 -31.55 -3.53
C SER A 282 16.46 -31.60 -4.04
N ASP A 283 16.25 -31.42 -5.34
CA ASP A 283 14.92 -31.51 -5.96
C ASP A 283 14.21 -32.84 -5.64
N ALA A 284 14.94 -33.96 -5.64
CA ALA A 284 14.40 -35.28 -5.31
C ALA A 284 13.96 -35.38 -3.83
N ASP A 285 14.72 -34.79 -2.91
CA ASP A 285 14.37 -34.77 -1.48
C ASP A 285 13.16 -33.86 -1.22
N ILE A 286 13.07 -32.74 -1.94
CA ILE A 286 11.91 -31.83 -1.88
C ILE A 286 10.65 -32.56 -2.32
N GLU A 287 10.69 -33.23 -3.47
CA GLU A 287 9.56 -34.01 -3.99
C GLU A 287 9.15 -35.15 -3.04
N ALA A 288 10.13 -35.83 -2.42
CA ALA A 288 9.86 -36.86 -1.43
C ALA A 288 9.13 -36.30 -0.20
N LYS A 289 9.59 -35.16 0.35
CA LYS A 289 8.95 -34.48 1.49
C LYS A 289 7.57 -33.94 1.16
N LEU A 290 7.35 -33.43 -0.05
CA LEU A 290 6.06 -32.86 -0.46
C LEU A 290 4.91 -33.87 -0.44
N LYS A 291 5.18 -35.18 -0.40
CA LYS A 291 4.17 -36.22 -0.19
C LYS A 291 3.39 -36.03 1.12
N ASP A 292 4.01 -35.43 2.13
CA ASP A 292 3.39 -35.14 3.43
C ASP A 292 2.65 -33.79 3.45
N PHE A 293 2.68 -33.03 2.35
CA PHE A 293 2.13 -31.68 2.23
C PHE A 293 1.11 -31.60 1.09
N PRO A 294 -0.09 -32.20 1.26
CA PRO A 294 -1.09 -32.26 0.20
C PRO A 294 -1.48 -30.86 -0.30
N GLY A 295 -1.40 -30.67 -1.62
CA GLY A 295 -1.74 -29.40 -2.28
C GLY A 295 -0.58 -28.40 -2.35
N TRP A 296 0.57 -28.70 -1.76
CA TRP A 296 1.83 -28.01 -2.04
C TRP A 296 2.53 -28.66 -3.25
N TRP A 297 3.24 -27.87 -4.05
CA TRP A 297 4.03 -28.37 -5.17
C TRP A 297 5.36 -27.63 -5.29
N TYR A 298 6.35 -28.24 -5.94
CA TYR A 298 7.65 -27.62 -6.20
C TYR A 298 7.70 -27.10 -7.64
N GLU A 299 8.15 -25.85 -7.81
CA GLU A 299 8.30 -25.22 -9.12
C GLU A 299 9.25 -24.02 -9.06
N ASP A 300 10.20 -23.95 -10.00
CA ASP A 300 11.25 -22.92 -10.13
C ASP A 300 12.04 -22.62 -8.85
N GLY A 301 12.36 -23.64 -8.04
CA GLY A 301 13.11 -23.46 -6.79
C GLY A 301 12.27 -23.05 -5.58
N TRP A 302 10.93 -23.10 -5.69
CA TRP A 302 10.00 -22.75 -4.63
C TRP A 302 9.05 -23.89 -4.33
N ILE A 303 8.74 -24.13 -3.06
CA ILE A 303 7.51 -24.84 -2.72
C ILE A 303 6.35 -23.84 -2.68
N ARG A 304 5.23 -24.21 -3.28
CA ARG A 304 4.12 -23.29 -3.56
C ARG A 304 2.80 -23.87 -3.07
N ARG A 305 1.88 -22.97 -2.71
CA ARG A 305 0.53 -23.34 -2.25
C ARG A 305 -0.51 -22.31 -2.63
N THR A 306 -1.63 -22.76 -3.20
CA THR A 306 -2.78 -21.91 -3.52
C THR A 306 -3.89 -22.07 -2.50
N TYR A 307 -4.35 -20.95 -1.95
CA TYR A 307 -5.55 -20.85 -1.15
C TYR A 307 -6.61 -20.02 -1.88
N LYS A 308 -7.84 -20.54 -1.96
CA LYS A 308 -9.01 -19.82 -2.48
C LYS A 308 -9.77 -19.20 -1.32
N THR A 309 -10.23 -17.98 -1.50
CA THR A 309 -10.95 -17.18 -0.49
C THR A 309 -12.26 -16.64 -1.07
N ASP A 310 -13.16 -16.18 -0.19
CA ASP A 310 -14.44 -15.58 -0.60
C ASP A 310 -14.35 -14.06 -0.57
N GLY A 311 -13.79 -13.52 -1.65
CA GLY A 311 -13.63 -12.08 -1.86
C GLY A 311 -12.51 -11.43 -1.06
N TRP A 312 -12.35 -10.13 -1.30
CA TRP A 312 -11.22 -9.34 -0.83
C TRP A 312 -11.01 -9.31 0.70
N PRO A 313 -12.05 -9.14 1.54
CA PRO A 313 -11.85 -9.14 2.99
C PRO A 313 -11.24 -10.44 3.50
N THR A 314 -11.78 -11.58 3.06
CA THR A 314 -11.28 -12.92 3.42
C THR A 314 -9.85 -13.14 2.95
N THR A 315 -9.51 -12.64 1.75
CA THR A 315 -8.14 -12.65 1.22
C THR A 315 -7.18 -11.89 2.13
N LEU A 316 -7.53 -10.68 2.58
CA LEU A 316 -6.66 -9.89 3.47
C LEU A 316 -6.54 -10.50 4.87
N MET A 317 -7.59 -11.11 5.40
CA MET A 317 -7.52 -11.86 6.65
C MET A 317 -6.51 -13.02 6.55
N LEU A 318 -6.54 -13.76 5.45
CA LEU A 318 -5.59 -14.84 5.19
C LEU A 318 -4.15 -14.32 5.08
N VAL A 319 -3.94 -13.23 4.34
CA VAL A 319 -2.61 -12.60 4.20
C VAL A 319 -2.07 -12.19 5.56
N ASN A 320 -2.88 -11.55 6.40
CA ASN A 320 -2.46 -11.12 7.74
C ASN A 320 -2.15 -12.31 8.66
N ALA A 321 -2.95 -13.39 8.60
CA ALA A 321 -2.69 -14.60 9.37
C ALA A 321 -1.35 -15.26 8.96
N ILE A 322 -1.09 -15.36 7.67
CA ILE A 322 0.19 -15.88 7.15
C ILE A 322 1.35 -14.97 7.57
N GLY A 323 1.18 -13.65 7.43
CA GLY A 323 2.18 -12.67 7.84
C GLY A 323 2.53 -12.74 9.33
N TYR A 324 1.52 -12.92 10.18
CA TYR A 324 1.72 -13.13 11.63
C TYR A 324 2.54 -14.40 11.91
N ILE A 325 2.18 -15.53 11.29
CA ILE A 325 2.90 -16.80 11.48
C ILE A 325 4.34 -16.68 10.98
N ALA A 326 4.55 -16.07 9.81
CA ALA A 326 5.86 -15.84 9.22
C ALA A 326 6.76 -14.97 10.10
N GLU A 327 6.21 -13.88 10.66
CA GLU A 327 6.95 -12.99 11.56
C GLU A 327 7.32 -13.71 12.87
N ALA A 328 6.38 -14.47 13.45
CA ALA A 328 6.65 -15.27 14.64
C ALA A 328 7.72 -16.36 14.41
N ALA A 329 7.78 -16.91 13.19
CA ALA A 329 8.78 -17.89 12.79
C ALA A 329 10.12 -17.27 12.33
N TYR A 330 10.17 -15.95 12.16
CA TYR A 330 11.28 -15.24 11.53
C TYR A 330 11.73 -15.87 10.19
N HIS A 331 10.75 -16.27 9.38
CA HIS A 331 10.93 -16.87 8.06
C HIS A 331 9.78 -16.40 7.16
N HIS A 332 10.07 -15.71 6.07
CA HIS A 332 9.07 -14.95 5.33
C HIS A 332 8.76 -15.58 3.96
N PRO A 333 7.46 -15.80 3.63
CA PRO A 333 7.05 -16.25 2.30
C PRO A 333 6.93 -15.10 1.30
N ASP A 334 7.01 -15.46 0.03
CA ASP A 334 6.55 -14.65 -1.09
C ASP A 334 5.05 -14.88 -1.32
N LEU A 335 4.25 -13.81 -1.31
CA LEU A 335 2.80 -13.87 -1.47
C LEU A 335 2.35 -13.23 -2.79
N SER A 336 1.57 -13.97 -3.60
CA SER A 336 0.82 -13.41 -4.72
C SER A 336 -0.67 -13.33 -4.35
N VAL A 337 -1.22 -12.13 -4.35
CA VAL A 337 -2.57 -11.85 -3.80
C VAL A 337 -3.50 -11.32 -4.90
N THR A 338 -4.66 -11.94 -5.08
CA THR A 338 -5.73 -11.46 -5.96
C THR A 338 -7.08 -11.44 -5.23
N TRP A 339 -8.15 -10.99 -5.89
CA TRP A 339 -9.47 -10.80 -5.24
C TRP A 339 -9.96 -12.00 -4.40
N GLY A 340 -9.75 -13.24 -4.86
CA GLY A 340 -10.24 -14.46 -4.22
C GLY A 340 -9.21 -15.57 -4.11
N ARG A 341 -7.92 -15.22 -4.13
CA ARG A 341 -6.83 -16.20 -4.14
C ARG A 341 -5.55 -15.63 -3.53
N VAL A 342 -4.86 -16.44 -2.74
CA VAL A 342 -3.50 -16.19 -2.25
C VAL A 342 -2.63 -17.37 -2.67
N ILE A 343 -1.50 -17.09 -3.31
CA ILE A 343 -0.46 -18.08 -3.58
C ILE A 343 0.70 -17.78 -2.65
N VAL A 344 1.07 -18.75 -1.84
CA VAL A 344 2.24 -18.73 -0.95
C VAL A 344 3.39 -19.42 -1.67
N LYS A 345 4.57 -18.82 -1.65
CA LYS A 345 5.82 -19.41 -2.11
C LYS A 345 6.84 -19.36 -0.99
N LEU A 346 7.52 -20.47 -0.74
CA LEU A 346 8.53 -20.59 0.31
C LEU A 346 9.86 -21.04 -0.27
N GLN A 347 10.91 -20.33 0.13
CA GLN A 347 12.32 -20.64 -0.07
C GLN A 347 13.13 -19.89 0.98
N ASN A 348 14.15 -20.53 1.53
CA ASN A 348 15.10 -19.86 2.40
C ASN A 348 16.13 -19.08 1.58
N HIS A 349 15.92 -17.77 1.45
CA HIS A 349 16.81 -16.86 0.73
C HIS A 349 18.24 -16.82 1.28
N ALA A 350 18.41 -16.94 2.60
CA ALA A 350 19.73 -16.92 3.22
C ALA A 350 20.53 -18.20 2.89
N ALA A 351 19.85 -19.36 2.86
CA ALA A 351 20.43 -20.62 2.43
C ALA A 351 20.54 -20.75 0.89
N GLY A 352 19.74 -19.99 0.14
CA GLY A 352 19.67 -20.04 -1.31
C GLY A 352 19.01 -21.31 -1.84
N GLY A 353 18.04 -21.86 -1.11
CA GLY A 353 17.33 -23.10 -1.46
C GLY A 353 16.26 -23.47 -0.44
N ILE A 354 15.63 -24.64 -0.62
CA ILE A 354 14.62 -25.15 0.31
C ILE A 354 15.30 -25.79 1.52
N THR A 355 14.81 -25.47 2.72
CA THR A 355 15.30 -25.94 4.01
C THR A 355 14.14 -26.44 4.88
N ASP A 356 14.42 -26.97 6.08
CA ASP A 356 13.36 -27.40 6.99
C ASP A 356 12.44 -26.25 7.43
N LYS A 357 12.95 -25.02 7.49
CA LYS A 357 12.14 -23.83 7.81
C LYS A 357 10.98 -23.63 6.84
N ASP A 358 11.19 -23.94 5.56
CA ASP A 358 10.15 -23.84 4.54
C ASP A 358 9.03 -24.87 4.80
N PHE A 359 9.39 -26.10 5.14
CA PHE A 359 8.43 -27.16 5.45
C PHE A 359 7.72 -26.93 6.79
N GLU A 360 8.42 -26.46 7.82
CA GLU A 360 7.83 -26.14 9.12
C GLU A 360 6.84 -24.98 9.02
N LEU A 361 7.21 -23.92 8.30
CA LEU A 361 6.31 -22.80 8.06
C LEU A 361 5.11 -23.21 7.20
N ALA A 362 5.32 -24.00 6.15
CA ALA A 362 4.22 -24.55 5.33
C ALA A 362 3.21 -25.33 6.18
N ARG A 363 3.69 -26.19 7.09
CA ARG A 363 2.83 -26.95 8.02
C ARG A 363 2.05 -26.01 8.93
N LYS A 364 2.72 -25.02 9.51
CA LYS A 364 2.06 -24.10 10.45
C LYS A 364 1.00 -23.24 9.77
N ILE A 365 1.26 -22.82 8.53
CA ILE A 365 0.27 -22.13 7.70
C ILE A 365 -0.94 -23.03 7.48
N GLU A 366 -0.76 -24.26 6.99
CA GLU A 366 -1.85 -25.22 6.76
C GLU A 366 -2.70 -25.45 8.02
N GLU A 367 -2.05 -25.76 9.13
CA GLU A 367 -2.70 -25.99 10.42
C GLU A 367 -3.55 -24.82 10.87
N SER A 368 -3.11 -23.59 10.59
CA SER A 368 -3.77 -22.38 11.08
C SER A 368 -4.88 -21.92 10.13
N VAL A 369 -4.58 -21.78 8.84
CA VAL A 369 -5.47 -21.12 7.88
C VAL A 369 -6.59 -22.05 7.37
N LEU A 370 -6.35 -23.36 7.38
CA LEU A 370 -7.35 -24.36 7.06
C LEU A 370 -8.00 -24.98 8.30
N TRP A 371 -7.63 -24.54 9.51
CA TRP A 371 -8.28 -25.02 10.74
C TRP A 371 -9.80 -24.83 10.67
N ARG A 372 -10.53 -25.86 11.10
CA ARG A 372 -11.98 -25.82 11.29
C ARG A 372 -12.33 -26.45 12.62
N PRO A 373 -13.34 -25.93 13.33
CA PRO A 373 -13.84 -26.60 14.53
C PRO A 373 -14.37 -27.99 14.14
N LYS A 374 -13.98 -29.00 14.91
CA LYS A 374 -14.40 -30.39 14.73
C LYS A 374 -15.22 -30.82 15.95
N GLY A 375 -16.49 -30.41 15.97
CA GLY A 375 -17.41 -30.69 17.07
C GLY A 375 -17.25 -29.76 18.29
N GLY A 376 -18.19 -29.86 19.22
CA GLY A 376 -18.27 -28.99 20.41
C GLY A 376 -19.16 -27.75 20.20
N ALA A 377 -18.93 -26.71 20.99
CA ALA A 377 -19.75 -25.49 20.99
C ALA A 377 -19.47 -24.52 19.82
N LEU A 378 -18.42 -24.78 19.02
CA LEU A 378 -18.04 -23.95 17.89
C LEU A 378 -18.55 -24.56 16.59
N GLU A 379 -19.50 -23.88 15.95
CA GLU A 379 -20.17 -24.37 14.74
C GLU A 379 -19.39 -24.04 13.45
N GLY A 380 -18.49 -23.06 13.52
CA GLY A 380 -17.75 -22.56 12.36
C GLY A 380 -18.51 -21.49 11.57
N THR A 381 -17.88 -20.97 10.52
CA THR A 381 -18.50 -19.93 9.67
C THR A 381 -19.51 -20.55 8.69
N PRO A 382 -20.72 -19.99 8.55
CA PRO A 382 -21.72 -20.46 7.59
C PRO A 382 -21.37 -20.10 6.13
N ASN A 383 -20.41 -19.20 5.93
CA ASN A 383 -20.01 -18.70 4.61
C ASN A 383 -18.79 -19.44 4.05
N LYS A 384 -18.56 -19.29 2.75
CA LYS A 384 -17.29 -19.74 2.14
C LYS A 384 -16.14 -18.96 2.80
N PHE A 385 -15.09 -19.68 3.15
CA PHE A 385 -13.90 -19.11 3.79
C PHE A 385 -12.64 -19.56 3.03
N VAL A 386 -11.50 -19.63 3.71
CA VAL A 386 -10.22 -20.10 3.13
C VAL A 386 -10.27 -21.59 2.83
N ARG A 387 -10.06 -22.00 1.59
CA ARG A 387 -10.04 -23.42 1.21
C ARG A 387 -8.88 -23.73 0.29
N SER A 388 -8.52 -25.01 0.23
CA SER A 388 -7.52 -25.51 -0.72
C SER A 388 -7.89 -25.07 -2.15
N GLY A 389 -6.92 -24.44 -2.82
CA GLY A 389 -6.97 -24.24 -4.26
C GLY A 389 -6.49 -25.49 -5.01
N ASP A 390 -6.83 -25.55 -6.30
CA ASP A 390 -6.14 -26.47 -7.21
C ASP A 390 -4.65 -26.04 -7.25
N PRO A 391 -3.67 -26.97 -7.24
CA PRO A 391 -2.26 -26.66 -7.42
C PRO A 391 -1.93 -25.92 -8.73
N ARG A 392 -2.89 -25.74 -9.66
CA ARG A 392 -2.72 -25.02 -10.93
C ARG A 392 -3.77 -23.93 -11.16
#